data_AF-A0A2N5SG03-F1
#
_entry.id   AF-A0A2N5SG03-F1
#
_cell.length_a   1.000
_cell.length_b   1.000
_cell.length_c   1.000
_cell.angle_alpha   90.00
_cell.angle_beta   90.00
_cell.angle_gamma   90.00
#
_symmetry.space_group_name_H-M   'P 1'
#
loop_
_entity.id
_entity.type
_entity.pdbx_description
1 polymer ?
#
loop_
_entity_poly.entity_id
_entity_poly.type
_entity_poly.pdbx_seq_one_letter_code
_entity_poly.pdbx_strand_id
1 'polypeptide(L)'
;MLVGDYPMENQWSNYGRRFLLKNKESILELASWLRHKFVNALRKRDTAKNELKQLFEKQNPHAEGNIKYSTDFLQAQWVRQAGCKGQRTEEDDIRMKKLAEFFKNEEILKKAKNAVFGAQGQLSSSVNDWDRVLRVFENHEEDQQKLANSLGRNYEELLSATADKEKRLTLLWEAKSELFLQAVELQGERYPIMGSQTVGTKMQQQILKAIQQRKNPVEKAIKNFNTRRSNYLLAHEPERANKKDNQDLNYKDFLKMDLNNPFWNDSFFFHSGDPCAIDSSVRHGIQSMLMLD
;
A
#
# COMPACT_ATOMS: atom_id res chain seq x y z
N MET A 1 -38.06 -61.83 27.62
CA MET A 1 -38.35 -60.39 27.79
C MET A 1 -37.03 -59.65 27.94
N LEU A 2 -36.85 -58.66 27.06
CA LEU A 2 -35.88 -57.57 27.00
C LEU A 2 -34.91 -57.38 28.18
N VAL A 3 -33.60 -57.40 27.90
CA VAL A 3 -32.69 -56.28 28.20
C VAL A 3 -31.64 -56.25 27.09
N GLY A 4 -31.82 -55.35 26.12
CA GLY A 4 -30.78 -55.00 25.16
C GLY A 4 -29.94 -53.89 25.79
N ASP A 5 -28.71 -54.22 26.19
CA ASP A 5 -27.72 -53.22 26.57
C ASP A 5 -27.40 -52.35 25.36
N TYR A 6 -27.85 -51.09 25.40
CA TYR A 6 -27.59 -50.10 24.37
C TYR A 6 -26.13 -49.64 24.44
N PRO A 7 -25.29 -49.86 23.41
CA PRO A 7 -23.92 -49.34 23.35
C PRO A 7 -23.84 -47.82 23.12
N MET A 8 -24.99 -47.14 23.08
CA MET A 8 -25.10 -45.71 22.76
C MET A 8 -24.62 -44.81 23.92
N GLU A 9 -24.95 -45.13 25.19
CA GLU A 9 -24.61 -44.24 26.34
C GLU A 9 -23.10 -44.03 26.52
N ASN A 10 -22.29 -45.06 26.30
CA ASN A 10 -20.84 -44.96 26.41
C ASN A 10 -20.21 -44.14 25.27
N GLN A 11 -20.82 -44.12 24.08
CA GLN A 11 -20.35 -43.26 22.99
C GLN A 11 -20.68 -41.78 23.26
N TRP A 12 -21.92 -41.46 23.65
CA TRP A 12 -22.32 -40.07 23.96
C TRP A 12 -21.50 -39.48 25.12
N SER A 13 -21.20 -40.28 26.14
CA SER A 13 -20.36 -39.88 27.28
C SER A 13 -18.89 -39.62 26.90
N ASN A 14 -18.37 -40.33 25.89
CA ASN A 14 -17.01 -40.15 25.38
C ASN A 14 -16.92 -38.93 24.44
N TYR A 15 -17.94 -38.72 23.60
CA TYR A 15 -18.07 -37.51 22.78
C TYR A 15 -18.21 -36.25 23.64
N GLY A 16 -19.02 -36.28 24.70
CA GLY A 16 -19.16 -35.17 25.65
C GLY A 16 -17.86 -34.85 26.38
N ARG A 17 -17.12 -35.85 26.85
CA ARG A 17 -15.79 -35.65 27.46
C ARG A 17 -14.77 -35.08 26.49
N ARG A 18 -14.73 -35.57 25.26
CA ARG A 18 -13.82 -35.09 24.20
C ARG A 18 -14.15 -33.66 23.77
N PHE A 19 -15.43 -33.29 23.74
CA PHE A 19 -15.89 -31.93 23.49
C PHE A 19 -15.48 -30.96 24.62
N LEU A 20 -15.68 -31.35 25.88
CA LEU A 20 -15.28 -30.53 27.04
C LEU A 20 -13.76 -30.33 27.12
N LEU A 21 -12.96 -31.35 26.79
CA LEU A 21 -11.50 -31.25 26.70
C LEU A 21 -11.07 -30.27 25.62
N LYS A 22 -11.61 -30.42 24.39
CA LYS A 22 -11.33 -29.47 23.29
C LYS A 22 -11.73 -28.04 23.62
N ASN A 23 -12.87 -27.83 24.28
CA ASN A 23 -13.28 -26.49 24.70
C ASN A 23 -12.31 -25.89 25.73
N LYS A 24 -11.84 -26.69 26.70
CA LYS A 24 -10.82 -26.25 27.66
C LYS A 24 -9.50 -25.90 26.98
N GLU A 25 -9.04 -26.73 26.05
CA GLU A 25 -7.84 -26.46 25.23
C GLU A 25 -8.01 -25.16 24.43
N SER A 26 -9.15 -24.98 23.75
CA SER A 26 -9.45 -23.77 22.98
C SER A 26 -9.49 -22.50 23.85
N ILE A 27 -10.04 -22.58 25.07
CA ILE A 27 -10.04 -21.46 26.02
C ILE A 27 -8.61 -21.11 26.47
N LEU A 28 -7.79 -22.12 26.75
CA LEU A 28 -6.39 -21.91 27.15
C LEU A 28 -5.55 -21.33 26.00
N GLU A 29 -5.80 -21.78 24.77
CA GLU A 29 -5.19 -21.22 23.56
C GLU A 29 -5.56 -19.76 23.36
N LEU A 30 -6.85 -19.43 23.50
CA LEU A 30 -7.33 -18.06 23.40
C LEU A 30 -6.70 -17.18 24.49
N ALA A 31 -6.62 -17.66 25.72
CA ALA A 31 -5.98 -16.95 26.82
C ALA A 31 -4.48 -16.73 26.57
N SER A 32 -3.78 -17.73 26.02
CA SER A 32 -2.38 -17.63 25.63
C SER A 32 -2.16 -16.62 24.50
N TRP A 33 -3.03 -16.65 23.48
CA TRP A 33 -3.02 -15.71 22.37
C TRP A 33 -3.30 -14.27 22.83
N LEU A 34 -4.29 -14.06 23.71
CA LEU A 34 -4.59 -12.76 24.30
C LEU A 34 -3.41 -12.23 25.12
N ARG A 35 -2.79 -13.10 25.94
CA ARG A 35 -1.57 -12.73 26.68
C ARG A 35 -0.45 -12.33 25.74
N HIS A 36 -0.23 -13.09 24.67
CA HIS A 36 0.79 -12.78 23.67
C HIS A 36 0.51 -11.44 22.96
N LYS A 37 -0.75 -11.18 22.58
CA LYS A 37 -1.19 -9.89 22.00
C LYS A 37 -0.97 -8.73 22.97
N PHE A 38 -1.31 -8.91 24.25
CA PHE A 38 -1.11 -7.90 25.29
C PHE A 38 0.37 -7.58 25.49
N VAL A 39 1.24 -8.59 25.61
CA VAL A 39 2.70 -8.38 25.72
C VAL A 39 3.26 -7.70 24.46
N ASN A 40 2.78 -8.07 23.27
CA ASN A 40 3.19 -7.40 22.04
C ASN A 40 2.73 -5.93 22.00
N ALA A 41 1.53 -5.63 22.49
CA ALA A 41 1.04 -4.26 22.62
C ALA A 41 1.90 -3.44 23.57
N LEU A 42 2.26 -4.00 24.74
CA LEU A 42 3.19 -3.36 25.68
C LEU A 42 4.56 -3.08 25.04
N ARG A 43 5.14 -4.05 24.32
CA ARG A 43 6.41 -3.84 23.60
C ARG A 43 6.28 -2.73 22.55
N LYS A 44 5.21 -2.70 21.76
CA LYS A 44 4.96 -1.63 20.78
C LYS A 44 4.83 -0.26 21.45
N ARG A 45 4.12 -0.19 22.59
CA ARG A 45 3.98 1.03 23.39
C ARG A 45 5.34 1.54 23.90
N ASP A 46 6.18 0.65 24.42
CA ASP A 46 7.49 1.03 24.94
C ASP A 46 8.45 1.46 23.81
N THR A 47 8.38 0.81 22.65
CA THR A 47 9.07 1.27 21.43
C THR A 47 8.61 2.67 21.02
N ALA A 48 7.30 2.90 20.95
CA ALA A 48 6.73 4.20 20.57
C ALA A 48 7.16 5.33 21.54
N LYS A 49 7.20 5.05 22.85
CA LYS A 49 7.74 6.00 23.84
C LYS A 49 9.20 6.36 23.57
N ASN A 50 10.03 5.37 23.28
CA ASN A 50 11.44 5.60 22.98
C ASN A 50 11.65 6.40 21.69
N GLU A 51 10.88 6.10 20.65
CA GLU A 51 10.92 6.84 19.38
C GLU A 51 10.52 8.31 19.56
N LEU A 52 9.44 8.58 20.30
CA LEU A 52 9.03 9.96 20.61
C LEU A 52 10.10 10.69 21.41
N LYS A 53 10.69 10.05 22.41
CA LYS A 53 11.77 10.64 23.21
C LYS A 53 12.95 11.07 22.31
N GLN A 54 13.37 10.19 21.41
CA GLN A 54 14.45 10.50 20.45
C GLN A 54 14.04 11.61 19.47
N LEU A 55 12.77 11.66 19.07
CA LEU A 55 12.26 12.68 18.16
C LEU A 55 12.22 14.06 18.82
N PHE A 56 11.75 14.15 20.07
CA PHE A 56 11.68 15.41 20.83
C PHE A 56 13.05 15.97 21.21
N GLU A 57 14.12 15.20 21.08
CA GLU A 57 15.49 15.70 21.22
C GLU A 57 15.99 16.42 19.95
N LYS A 58 15.38 16.16 18.79
CA LYS A 58 15.77 16.73 17.49
C LYS A 58 15.13 18.09 17.24
N GLN A 59 15.84 18.91 16.47
CA GLN A 59 15.32 20.17 15.94
C GLN A 59 14.22 19.92 14.91
N ASN A 60 13.14 20.68 14.98
CA ASN A 60 12.05 20.61 14.02
C ASN A 60 12.33 21.60 12.86
N PRO A 61 12.64 21.11 11.64
CA PRO A 61 12.92 21.98 10.50
C PRO A 61 11.67 22.70 9.98
N HIS A 62 10.48 22.34 10.46
CA HIS A 62 9.19 22.93 10.06
C HIS A 62 8.64 23.95 11.06
N ALA A 63 9.38 24.24 12.14
CA ALA A 63 9.02 25.25 13.12
C ALA A 63 9.96 26.45 13.04
N GLU A 64 9.40 27.66 13.12
CA GLU A 64 10.19 28.88 13.17
C GLU A 64 10.97 28.96 14.50
N GLY A 65 12.26 29.32 14.44
CA GLY A 65 13.05 29.63 15.63
C GLY A 65 13.87 28.49 16.25
N ASN A 66 14.26 27.45 15.51
CA ASN A 66 15.06 26.31 16.03
C ASN A 66 14.43 25.67 17.28
N ILE A 67 13.13 25.40 17.18
CA ILE A 67 12.36 24.73 18.22
C ILE A 67 12.42 23.22 17.95
N LYS A 68 12.51 22.43 19.01
CA LYS A 68 12.47 20.95 18.91
C LYS A 68 11.06 20.45 18.57
N TYR A 69 10.95 19.19 18.16
CA TYR A 69 9.63 18.56 18.01
C TYR A 69 8.87 18.56 19.34
N SER A 70 7.56 18.80 19.29
CA SER A 70 6.67 18.80 20.45
C SER A 70 5.42 17.96 20.20
N THR A 71 4.77 17.53 21.28
CA THR A 71 3.48 16.84 21.20
C THR A 71 2.43 17.72 20.52
N ASP A 72 2.34 19.01 20.86
CA ASP A 72 1.39 19.94 20.27
C ASP A 72 1.56 20.07 18.75
N PHE A 73 2.81 20.12 18.27
CA PHE A 73 3.11 20.13 16.85
C PHE A 73 2.63 18.84 16.17
N LEU A 74 2.96 17.67 16.73
CA LEU A 74 2.52 16.39 16.18
C LEU A 74 1.00 16.24 16.20
N GLN A 75 0.33 16.74 17.24
CA GLN A 75 -1.12 16.75 17.36
C GLN A 75 -1.77 17.68 16.32
N ALA A 76 -1.22 18.88 16.11
CA ALA A 76 -1.68 19.78 15.06
C ALA A 76 -1.51 19.16 13.67
N GLN A 77 -0.37 18.50 13.42
CA GLN A 77 -0.11 17.77 12.19
C GLN A 77 -1.05 16.57 12.01
N TRP A 78 -1.37 15.85 13.09
CA TRP A 78 -2.36 14.78 13.08
C TRP A 78 -3.76 15.32 12.77
N VAL A 79 -4.20 16.40 13.39
CA VAL A 79 -5.52 17.00 13.13
C VAL A 79 -5.63 17.44 11.66
N ARG A 80 -4.59 18.04 11.09
CA ARG A 80 -4.54 18.33 9.64
C ARG A 80 -4.67 17.05 8.83
N GLN A 81 -3.89 16.02 9.15
CA GLN A 81 -3.96 14.74 8.46
C GLN A 81 -5.33 14.06 8.58
N ALA A 82 -5.95 14.08 9.76
CA ALA A 82 -7.22 13.45 10.07
C ALA A 82 -8.40 14.22 9.45
N GLY A 83 -8.36 15.56 9.48
CA GLY A 83 -9.31 16.42 8.77
C GLY A 83 -9.25 16.18 7.26
N CYS A 84 -8.04 16.05 6.71
CA CYS A 84 -7.83 15.68 5.31
C CYS A 84 -8.32 14.26 4.98
N LYS A 85 -8.08 13.26 5.84
CA LYS A 85 -8.63 11.91 5.67
C LYS A 85 -10.15 11.87 5.77
N GLY A 86 -10.75 12.72 6.61
CA GLY A 86 -12.21 12.91 6.68
C GLY A 86 -12.78 13.61 5.44
N GLN A 87 -11.95 14.38 4.73
CA GLN A 87 -12.28 15.02 3.45
C GLN A 87 -11.89 14.19 2.21
N ARG A 88 -11.12 13.10 2.36
CA ARG A 88 -10.87 12.12 1.28
C ARG A 88 -12.20 11.44 0.96
N THR A 89 -12.93 12.03 0.04
CA THR A 89 -14.15 11.44 -0.48
C THR A 89 -13.78 10.27 -1.39
N GLU A 90 -14.67 9.29 -1.50
CA GLU A 90 -14.56 8.25 -2.53
C GLU A 90 -14.36 8.87 -3.92
N GLU A 91 -14.84 10.09 -4.12
CA GLU A 91 -14.68 10.91 -5.33
C GLU A 91 -13.22 11.29 -5.62
N ASP A 92 -12.40 11.62 -4.61
CA ASP A 92 -10.98 11.93 -4.82
C ASP A 92 -10.19 10.71 -5.30
N ASP A 93 -10.48 9.53 -4.75
CA ASP A 93 -9.89 8.27 -5.18
C ASP A 93 -10.35 7.89 -6.60
N ILE A 94 -11.64 8.07 -6.90
CA ILE A 94 -12.19 7.88 -8.24
C ILE A 94 -11.53 8.84 -9.24
N ARG A 95 -11.37 10.12 -8.87
CA ARG A 95 -10.71 11.13 -9.69
C ARG A 95 -9.26 10.73 -9.98
N MET A 96 -8.51 10.32 -8.95
CA MET A 96 -7.11 9.92 -9.10
C MET A 96 -6.96 8.66 -9.97
N LYS A 97 -7.87 7.68 -9.86
CA LYS A 97 -7.91 6.49 -10.74
C LYS A 97 -8.14 6.88 -12.19
N LYS A 98 -9.15 7.71 -12.48
CA LYS A 98 -9.44 8.18 -13.84
C LYS A 98 -8.26 8.94 -14.44
N LEU A 99 -7.61 9.79 -13.63
CA LEU A 99 -6.44 10.54 -14.06
C LEU A 99 -5.23 9.63 -14.33
N ALA A 100 -5.03 8.59 -13.51
CA ALA A 100 -3.98 7.59 -13.73
C ALA A 100 -4.21 6.80 -15.02
N GLU A 101 -5.45 6.40 -15.28
CA GLU A 101 -5.85 5.73 -16.52
C GLU A 101 -5.60 6.62 -17.75
N PHE A 102 -5.96 7.91 -17.66
CA PHE A 102 -5.69 8.89 -18.72
C PHE A 102 -4.19 8.95 -19.06
N PHE A 103 -3.33 9.07 -18.05
CA PHE A 103 -1.89 9.17 -18.25
C PHE A 103 -1.25 7.84 -18.67
N LYS A 104 -1.80 6.69 -18.26
CA LYS A 104 -1.40 5.37 -18.76
C LYS A 104 -1.68 5.25 -20.25
N ASN A 105 -2.87 5.66 -20.70
CA ASN A 105 -3.21 5.71 -22.13
C ASN A 105 -2.24 6.61 -22.90
N GLU A 106 -1.84 7.74 -22.33
CA GLU A 106 -0.86 8.64 -22.94
C GLU A 106 0.51 7.96 -23.13
N GLU A 107 0.96 7.16 -22.17
CA GLU A 107 2.20 6.39 -22.29
C GLU A 107 2.10 5.28 -23.34
N ILE A 108 0.93 4.65 -23.48
CA ILE A 108 0.66 3.64 -24.52
C ILE A 108 0.72 4.30 -25.89
N LEU A 109 0.03 5.43 -26.07
CA LEU A 109 0.05 6.21 -27.31
C LEU A 109 1.45 6.70 -27.67
N LYS A 110 2.22 7.20 -26.69
CA LYS A 110 3.62 7.61 -26.90
C LYS A 110 4.50 6.42 -27.30
N LYS A 111 4.34 5.25 -26.68
CA LYS A 111 5.06 4.03 -27.06
C LYS A 111 4.68 3.55 -28.45
N ALA A 112 3.38 3.55 -28.79
CA ALA A 112 2.89 3.19 -30.12
C ALA A 112 3.46 4.15 -31.17
N LYS A 113 3.42 5.46 -30.92
CA LYS A 113 4.01 6.49 -31.79
C LYS A 113 5.50 6.26 -32.01
N ASN A 114 6.25 6.00 -30.95
CA ASN A 114 7.69 5.72 -31.05
C ASN A 114 7.99 4.41 -31.79
N ALA A 115 7.12 3.40 -31.70
CA ALA A 115 7.28 2.16 -32.45
C ALA A 115 7.03 2.37 -33.96
N VAL A 116 6.10 3.27 -34.30
CA VAL A 116 5.71 3.58 -35.69
C VAL A 116 6.69 4.53 -36.36
N PHE A 117 7.12 5.59 -35.67
CA PHE A 117 7.91 6.68 -36.24
C PHE A 117 9.36 6.74 -35.71
N GLY A 118 9.78 5.77 -34.89
CA GLY A 118 11.09 5.79 -34.26
C GLY A 118 11.32 7.03 -33.37
N ALA A 119 12.55 7.21 -32.91
CA ALA A 119 12.94 8.38 -32.12
C ALA A 119 13.13 9.65 -32.99
N GLN A 120 13.35 9.49 -34.30
CA GLN A 120 13.60 10.59 -35.24
C GLN A 120 12.38 10.99 -36.08
N GLY A 121 11.21 10.42 -35.81
CA GLY A 121 9.98 10.74 -36.56
C GLY A 121 9.89 10.08 -37.95
N GLN A 122 10.82 9.19 -38.29
CA GLN A 122 10.81 8.45 -39.56
C GLN A 122 10.00 7.16 -39.45
N LEU A 123 9.19 6.90 -40.48
CA LEU A 123 8.37 5.70 -40.55
C LEU A 123 9.23 4.43 -40.44
N SER A 124 8.93 3.59 -39.46
CA SER A 124 9.58 2.30 -39.28
C SER A 124 9.13 1.36 -40.39
N SER A 125 10.10 0.81 -41.14
CA SER A 125 9.86 -0.21 -42.16
C SER A 125 9.38 -1.56 -41.60
N SER A 126 9.34 -1.70 -40.27
CA SER A 126 8.93 -2.91 -39.57
C SER A 126 7.43 -2.96 -39.22
N VAL A 127 6.64 -1.92 -39.54
CA VAL A 127 5.20 -1.89 -39.25
C VAL A 127 4.43 -2.62 -40.36
N ASN A 128 4.04 -3.85 -40.07
CA ASN A 128 3.33 -4.71 -41.03
C ASN A 128 1.80 -4.73 -40.84
N ASP A 129 1.28 -4.16 -39.75
CA ASP A 129 -0.14 -4.20 -39.38
C ASP A 129 -0.64 -2.80 -38.99
N TRP A 130 -0.91 -2.00 -40.03
CA TRP A 130 -1.38 -0.62 -39.89
C TRP A 130 -2.78 -0.53 -39.29
N ASP A 131 -3.67 -1.48 -39.60
CA ASP A 131 -5.02 -1.52 -39.03
C ASP A 131 -5.00 -1.70 -37.52
N ARG A 132 -4.11 -2.55 -36.99
CA ARG A 132 -3.94 -2.68 -35.55
C ARG A 132 -3.39 -1.41 -34.92
N VAL A 133 -2.44 -0.75 -35.58
CA VAL A 133 -1.88 0.52 -35.11
C VAL A 133 -2.96 1.60 -35.04
N LEU A 134 -3.75 1.77 -36.10
CA LEU A 134 -4.85 2.74 -36.15
C LEU A 134 -5.87 2.49 -35.04
N ARG A 135 -6.32 1.24 -34.86
CA ARG A 135 -7.23 0.88 -33.76
C ARG A 135 -6.69 1.21 -32.38
N VAL A 136 -5.38 1.04 -32.15
CA VAL A 136 -4.75 1.41 -30.86
C VAL A 136 -4.81 2.92 -30.66
N PHE A 137 -4.51 3.72 -31.69
CA PHE A 137 -4.61 5.17 -31.59
C PHE A 137 -6.05 5.62 -31.34
N GLU A 138 -6.99 5.18 -32.18
CA GLU A 138 -8.40 5.55 -32.10
C GLU A 138 -9.00 5.21 -30.72
N ASN A 139 -8.85 3.95 -30.27
CA ASN A 139 -9.44 3.52 -29.01
C ASN A 139 -8.87 4.29 -27.80
N HIS A 140 -7.54 4.40 -27.71
CA HIS A 140 -6.91 5.04 -26.56
C HIS A 140 -7.10 6.57 -26.56
N GLU A 141 -7.17 7.21 -27.74
CA GLU A 141 -7.49 8.64 -27.86
C GLU A 141 -8.94 8.91 -27.47
N GLU A 142 -9.89 8.09 -27.94
CA GLU A 142 -11.29 8.19 -27.56
C GLU A 142 -11.48 8.00 -26.04
N ASP A 143 -10.81 6.99 -25.46
CA ASP A 143 -10.84 6.75 -24.01
C ASP A 143 -10.25 7.91 -23.22
N GLN A 144 -9.14 8.50 -23.68
CA GLN A 144 -8.58 9.69 -23.05
C GLN A 144 -9.53 10.88 -23.09
N GLN A 145 -10.20 11.10 -24.22
CA GLN A 145 -11.14 12.21 -24.35
C GLN A 145 -12.38 12.00 -23.46
N LYS A 146 -12.90 10.77 -23.37
CA LYS A 146 -13.96 10.41 -22.41
C LYS A 146 -13.51 10.64 -20.97
N LEU A 147 -12.28 10.24 -20.61
CA LEU A 147 -11.72 10.43 -19.28
C LEU A 147 -11.59 11.92 -18.94
N ALA A 148 -11.04 12.74 -19.84
CA ALA A 148 -10.91 14.19 -19.67
C ALA A 148 -12.28 14.85 -19.46
N ASN A 149 -13.28 14.50 -20.28
CA ASN A 149 -14.65 14.97 -20.12
C ASN A 149 -15.26 14.57 -18.78
N SER A 150 -15.04 13.32 -18.34
CA SER A 150 -15.54 12.82 -17.05
C SER A 150 -14.86 13.45 -15.83
N LEU A 151 -13.66 14.01 -16.02
CA LEU A 151 -12.91 14.77 -15.03
C LEU A 151 -13.28 16.27 -15.06
N GLY A 152 -14.09 16.70 -16.03
CA GLY A 152 -14.41 18.11 -16.23
C GLY A 152 -13.21 18.96 -16.66
N ARG A 153 -12.20 18.34 -17.29
CA ARG A 153 -10.94 18.99 -17.68
C ARG A 153 -10.75 19.03 -19.18
N ASN A 154 -9.97 20.01 -19.63
CA ASN A 154 -9.61 20.13 -21.03
C ASN A 154 -8.56 19.08 -21.42
N TYR A 155 -8.78 18.41 -22.54
CA TYR A 155 -7.89 17.35 -23.06
C TYR A 155 -6.48 17.86 -23.37
N GLU A 156 -6.36 19.00 -24.06
CA GLU A 156 -5.07 19.59 -24.46
C GLU A 156 -4.27 20.07 -23.24
N GLU A 157 -4.97 20.60 -22.23
CA GLU A 157 -4.37 21.01 -20.97
C GLU A 157 -3.69 19.82 -20.27
N LEU A 158 -4.38 18.67 -20.21
CA LEU A 158 -3.85 17.42 -19.63
C LEU A 158 -2.67 16.83 -20.41
N LEU A 159 -2.59 17.10 -21.72
CA LEU A 159 -1.46 16.69 -22.55
C LEU A 159 -0.27 17.66 -22.53
N SER A 160 -0.46 18.85 -21.98
CA SER A 160 0.54 19.90 -21.99
C SER A 160 1.75 19.55 -21.12
N ALA A 161 2.90 20.15 -21.42
CA ALA A 161 4.10 20.01 -20.60
C ALA A 161 3.89 20.47 -19.14
N THR A 162 2.93 21.38 -18.91
CA THR A 162 2.61 21.87 -17.56
C THR A 162 1.99 20.78 -16.67
N ALA A 163 1.34 19.78 -17.27
CA ALA A 163 0.78 18.63 -16.57
C ALA A 163 1.84 17.54 -16.24
N ASP A 164 3.11 17.67 -16.65
CA ASP A 164 4.13 16.63 -16.43
C ASP A 164 4.31 16.28 -14.94
N LYS A 165 4.27 17.28 -14.05
CA LYS A 165 4.35 17.05 -12.60
C LYS A 165 3.15 16.26 -12.08
N GLU A 166 1.94 16.67 -12.46
CA GLU A 166 0.69 15.99 -12.09
C GLU A 166 0.70 14.56 -12.61
N LYS A 167 1.05 14.37 -13.89
CA LYS A 167 1.22 13.07 -14.52
C LYS A 167 2.14 12.14 -13.73
N ARG A 168 3.35 12.58 -13.42
CA ARG A 168 4.33 11.74 -12.69
C ARG A 168 3.84 11.42 -11.29
N LEU A 169 3.23 12.38 -10.61
CA LEU A 169 2.70 12.20 -9.27
C LEU A 169 1.53 11.20 -9.25
N THR A 170 0.60 11.31 -10.19
CA THR A 170 -0.55 10.41 -10.33
C THR A 170 -0.12 8.99 -10.67
N LEU A 171 0.80 8.81 -11.63
CA LEU A 171 1.32 7.48 -11.98
C LEU A 171 2.13 6.86 -10.82
N LEU A 172 2.78 7.69 -9.99
CA LEU A 172 3.43 7.23 -8.76
C LEU A 172 2.41 6.78 -7.71
N TRP A 173 1.33 7.54 -7.51
CA TRP A 173 0.23 7.17 -6.62
C TRP A 173 -0.37 5.82 -7.00
N GLU A 174 -0.63 5.63 -8.29
CA GLU A 174 -1.22 4.40 -8.79
C GLU A 174 -0.28 3.20 -8.57
N ALA A 175 1.02 3.35 -8.91
CA ALA A 175 2.01 2.31 -8.67
C ALA A 175 2.14 1.95 -7.18
N LYS A 176 1.99 2.94 -6.28
CA LYS A 176 1.97 2.70 -4.83
C LYS A 176 0.70 1.99 -4.39
N SER A 177 -0.45 2.33 -4.97
CA SER A 177 -1.73 1.67 -4.71
C SER A 177 -1.72 0.20 -5.16
N GLU A 178 -1.19 -0.08 -6.34
CA GLU A 178 -0.95 -1.46 -6.82
C GLU A 178 -0.03 -2.23 -5.86
N LEU A 179 1.03 -1.60 -5.38
CA LEU A 179 1.94 -2.18 -4.40
C LEU A 179 1.27 -2.45 -3.04
N PHE A 180 0.36 -1.58 -2.60
CA PHE A 180 -0.43 -1.79 -1.38
C PHE A 180 -1.38 -2.97 -1.51
N LEU A 181 -2.04 -3.13 -2.66
CA LEU A 181 -2.88 -4.31 -2.93
C LEU A 181 -2.06 -5.59 -2.78
N GLN A 182 -0.85 -5.65 -3.33
CA GLN A 182 0.04 -6.80 -3.15
C GLN A 182 0.38 -7.06 -1.67
N ALA A 183 0.52 -6.01 -0.84
CA ALA A 183 0.78 -6.17 0.58
C ALA A 183 -0.43 -6.72 1.34
N VAL A 184 -1.64 -6.23 1.03
CA VAL A 184 -2.90 -6.72 1.60
C VAL A 184 -3.10 -8.20 1.26
N GLU A 185 -2.93 -8.57 0.00
CA GLU A 185 -3.09 -9.95 -0.45
C GLU A 185 -2.07 -10.89 0.21
N LEU A 186 -0.80 -10.49 0.27
CA LEU A 186 0.24 -11.26 0.93
C LEU A 186 -0.04 -11.46 2.43
N GLN A 187 -0.58 -10.44 3.09
CA GLN A 187 -0.96 -10.52 4.50
C GLN A 187 -2.16 -11.46 4.70
N GLY A 188 -3.14 -11.42 3.79
CA GLY A 188 -4.27 -12.35 3.77
C GLY A 188 -3.83 -13.81 3.65
N GLU A 189 -2.84 -14.09 2.79
CA GLU A 189 -2.29 -15.44 2.61
C GLU A 189 -1.41 -15.93 3.77
N ARG A 190 -0.82 -15.03 4.53
CA ARG A 190 -0.02 -15.38 5.72
C ARG A 190 -0.89 -15.65 6.96
N TYR A 191 -2.10 -15.10 7.01
CA TYR A 191 -3.00 -15.23 8.16
C TYR A 191 -3.31 -16.70 8.56
N PRO A 192 -3.55 -17.64 7.63
CA PRO A 192 -3.78 -19.05 7.96
C PRO A 192 -2.60 -19.76 8.64
N ILE A 193 -1.36 -19.28 8.47
CA ILE A 193 -0.16 -19.88 9.09
C ILE A 193 -0.08 -19.54 10.58
N MET A 194 -0.61 -18.39 11.00
CA MET A 194 -0.39 -17.83 12.33
C MET A 194 -1.53 -18.12 13.33
N GLY A 195 -2.67 -18.66 12.86
CA GLY A 195 -3.91 -18.74 13.66
C GLY A 195 -4.52 -20.12 13.89
N SER A 196 -3.98 -21.19 13.31
CA SER A 196 -4.58 -22.54 13.40
C SER A 196 -3.60 -23.53 14.01
N GLN A 197 -3.95 -24.05 15.18
CA GLN A 197 -3.41 -25.34 15.61
C GLN A 197 -3.83 -26.41 14.61
N THR A 198 -2.85 -27.19 14.16
CA THR A 198 -2.95 -28.28 13.18
C THR A 198 -3.43 -27.91 11.78
N VAL A 199 -2.69 -27.03 11.09
CA VAL A 199 -2.74 -26.97 9.63
C VAL A 199 -2.11 -28.24 9.05
N GLY A 200 -2.89 -29.11 8.43
CA GLY A 200 -2.37 -30.33 7.78
C GLY A 200 -1.33 -29.99 6.70
N THR A 201 -0.38 -30.91 6.45
CA THR A 201 0.75 -30.72 5.52
C THR A 201 0.34 -30.24 4.12
N LYS A 202 -0.79 -30.70 3.59
CA LYS A 202 -1.33 -30.24 2.29
C LYS A 202 -1.68 -28.75 2.29
N MET A 203 -2.28 -28.25 3.36
CA MET A 203 -2.68 -26.84 3.47
C MET A 203 -1.46 -25.94 3.69
N GLN A 204 -0.49 -26.38 4.50
CA GLN A 204 0.81 -25.68 4.61
C GLN A 204 1.53 -25.59 3.26
N GLN A 205 1.54 -26.69 2.48
CA GLN A 205 2.13 -26.69 1.13
C GLN A 205 1.38 -25.78 0.16
N GLN A 206 0.05 -25.70 0.23
CA GLN A 206 -0.74 -24.77 -0.60
C GLN A 206 -0.42 -23.31 -0.26
N ILE A 207 -0.31 -22.99 1.04
CA ILE A 207 0.04 -21.64 1.47
C ILE A 207 1.46 -21.26 1.06
N LEU A 208 2.44 -22.16 1.23
CA LEU A 208 3.81 -21.93 0.78
C LEU A 208 3.89 -21.75 -0.75
N LYS A 209 3.11 -22.52 -1.51
CA LYS A 209 3.00 -22.34 -2.97
C LYS A 209 2.38 -20.99 -3.34
N ALA A 210 1.33 -20.56 -2.65
CA ALA A 210 0.71 -19.26 -2.88
C ALA A 210 1.70 -18.10 -2.62
N ILE A 211 2.41 -18.13 -1.49
CA ILE A 211 3.47 -17.17 -1.16
C ILE A 211 4.57 -17.16 -2.23
N GLN A 212 4.99 -18.33 -2.71
CA GLN A 212 6.03 -18.42 -3.72
C GLN A 212 5.57 -17.89 -5.09
N GLN A 213 4.30 -18.09 -5.45
CA GLN A 213 3.70 -17.53 -6.67
C GLN A 213 3.60 -16.00 -6.62
N ARG A 214 3.43 -15.40 -5.44
CA ARG A 214 3.36 -13.94 -5.27
C ARG A 214 4.69 -13.21 -5.39
N LYS A 215 5.82 -13.90 -5.32
CA LYS A 215 7.13 -13.25 -5.40
C LYS A 215 7.28 -12.41 -6.66
N ASN A 216 6.97 -12.97 -7.83
CA ASN A 216 7.15 -12.27 -9.11
C ASN A 216 6.21 -11.06 -9.27
N PRO A 217 4.89 -11.16 -8.99
CA PRO A 217 4.00 -10.00 -8.97
C PRO A 217 4.48 -8.88 -8.03
N VAL A 218 4.89 -9.23 -6.80
CA VAL A 218 5.40 -8.26 -5.82
C VAL A 218 6.67 -7.58 -6.33
N GLU A 219 7.65 -8.34 -6.83
CA GLU A 219 8.88 -7.78 -7.39
C GLU A 219 8.61 -6.85 -8.58
N LYS A 220 7.63 -7.18 -9.42
CA LYS A 220 7.19 -6.32 -10.53
C LYS A 220 6.57 -5.02 -10.02
N ALA A 221 5.69 -5.09 -9.02
CA ALA A 221 5.07 -3.91 -8.40
C ALA A 221 6.10 -3.01 -7.73
N ILE A 222 7.06 -3.61 -6.99
CA ILE A 222 8.18 -2.89 -6.36
C ILE A 222 9.02 -2.16 -7.42
N LYS A 223 9.38 -2.85 -8.52
CA LYS A 223 10.16 -2.24 -9.61
C LYS A 223 9.42 -1.08 -10.27
N ASN A 224 8.11 -1.23 -10.51
CA ASN A 224 7.27 -0.16 -11.05
C ASN A 224 7.27 1.05 -10.11
N PHE A 225 6.96 0.83 -8.82
CA PHE A 225 6.96 1.88 -7.81
C PHE A 225 8.31 2.61 -7.72
N ASN A 226 9.42 1.90 -7.60
CA ASN A 226 10.76 2.51 -7.53
C ASN A 226 11.07 3.35 -8.76
N THR A 227 10.74 2.83 -9.95
CA THR A 227 10.94 3.55 -11.22
C THR A 227 10.11 4.84 -11.26
N ARG A 228 8.82 4.76 -10.91
CA ARG A 228 7.93 5.94 -10.86
C ARG A 228 8.42 6.97 -9.84
N ARG A 229 8.85 6.51 -8.67
CA ARG A 229 9.33 7.38 -7.60
C ARG A 229 10.61 8.10 -8.01
N SER A 230 11.57 7.36 -8.56
CA SER A 230 12.82 7.94 -9.08
C SER A 230 12.54 8.98 -10.18
N ASN A 231 11.67 8.65 -11.14
CA ASN A 231 11.28 9.57 -12.22
C ASN A 231 10.59 10.85 -11.73
N TYR A 232 9.81 10.78 -10.64
CA TYR A 232 9.19 11.96 -10.02
C TYR A 232 10.22 12.78 -9.24
N LEU A 233 10.99 12.14 -8.35
CA LEU A 233 11.93 12.82 -7.47
C LEU A 233 13.04 13.52 -8.26
N LEU A 234 13.63 12.84 -9.26
CA LEU A 234 14.69 13.45 -10.07
C LEU A 234 14.20 14.65 -10.89
N ALA A 235 12.94 14.63 -11.33
CA ALA A 235 12.37 15.69 -12.16
C ALA A 235 11.89 16.90 -11.33
N HIS A 236 11.31 16.67 -10.16
CA HIS A 236 10.56 17.70 -9.43
C HIS A 236 11.07 17.97 -8.01
N GLU A 237 11.77 17.03 -7.39
CA GLU A 237 12.22 17.12 -5.98
C GLU A 237 13.60 16.47 -5.76
N PRO A 238 14.66 16.92 -6.47
CA PRO A 238 15.95 16.24 -6.51
C PRO A 238 16.64 16.17 -5.13
N GLU A 239 16.42 17.17 -4.27
CA GLU A 239 16.93 17.16 -2.90
C GLU A 239 16.39 15.99 -2.06
N ARG A 240 15.17 15.52 -2.37
CA ARG A 240 14.56 14.37 -1.68
C ARG A 240 15.05 13.04 -2.25
N ALA A 241 15.55 12.99 -3.49
CA ALA A 241 15.99 11.74 -4.13
C ALA A 241 17.05 10.99 -3.31
N ASN A 242 17.95 11.73 -2.64
CA ASN A 242 19.04 11.15 -1.86
C ASN A 242 18.68 10.82 -0.40
N LYS A 243 17.46 11.13 0.05
CA LYS A 243 17.04 10.84 1.44
C LYS A 243 16.92 9.33 1.66
N LYS A 244 17.27 8.89 2.87
CA LYS A 244 17.19 7.46 3.27
C LYS A 244 15.80 6.86 3.06
N ASP A 245 14.75 7.64 3.26
CA ASP A 245 13.35 7.18 3.11
C ASP A 245 12.93 6.99 1.65
N ASN A 246 13.70 7.53 0.70
CA ASN A 246 13.44 7.44 -0.73
C ASN A 246 14.33 6.42 -1.45
N GLN A 247 15.12 5.65 -0.69
CA GLN A 247 15.90 4.54 -1.22
C GLN A 247 15.00 3.44 -1.78
N ASP A 248 15.47 2.75 -2.81
CA ASP A 248 14.73 1.71 -3.51
C ASP A 248 14.24 0.61 -2.58
N LEU A 249 12.93 0.37 -2.64
CA LEU A 249 12.31 -0.69 -1.90
C LEU A 249 12.75 -2.03 -2.52
N ASN A 250 13.14 -2.99 -1.70
CA ASN A 250 13.41 -4.34 -2.16
C ASN A 250 12.40 -5.32 -1.53
N TYR A 251 12.34 -6.53 -2.09
CA TYR A 251 11.41 -7.56 -1.62
C TYR A 251 11.59 -7.90 -0.14
N LYS A 252 12.82 -7.95 0.37
CA LYS A 252 13.10 -8.29 1.78
C LYS A 252 12.56 -7.23 2.73
N ASP A 253 12.67 -5.96 2.38
CA ASP A 253 12.18 -4.86 3.20
C ASP A 253 10.67 -4.72 3.10
N PHE A 254 10.09 -4.95 1.92
CA PHE A 254 8.64 -5.06 1.73
C PHE A 254 8.03 -6.15 2.62
N LEU A 255 8.65 -7.33 2.71
CA LEU A 255 8.14 -8.44 3.54
C LEU A 255 8.07 -8.13 5.04
N LYS A 256 8.82 -7.12 5.51
CA LYS A 256 8.84 -6.67 6.91
C LYS A 256 7.81 -5.58 7.20
N MET A 257 7.25 -4.96 6.15
CA MET A 257 6.25 -3.91 6.30
C MET A 257 4.91 -4.52 6.69
N ASP A 258 4.33 -4.07 7.80
CA ASP A 258 2.93 -4.35 8.10
C ASP A 258 2.01 -3.34 7.38
N LEU A 259 0.69 -3.60 7.41
CA LEU A 259 -0.31 -2.71 6.80
C LEU A 259 -0.43 -1.36 7.51
N ASN A 260 0.13 -1.21 8.71
CA ASN A 260 0.12 0.03 9.49
C ASN A 260 1.41 0.84 9.31
N ASN A 261 2.33 0.41 8.43
CA ASN A 261 3.59 1.09 8.20
C ASN A 261 3.34 2.51 7.63
N PRO A 262 4.05 3.56 8.12
CA PRO A 262 3.93 4.93 7.61
C PRO A 262 4.15 5.09 6.11
N PHE A 263 4.87 4.15 5.49
CA PHE A 263 5.05 4.07 4.05
C PHE A 263 3.71 4.14 3.31
N TRP A 264 2.65 3.46 3.81
CA TRP A 264 1.33 3.42 3.20
C TRP A 264 0.51 4.71 3.35
N ASN A 265 1.04 5.71 4.04
CA ASN A 265 0.37 6.99 4.15
C ASN A 265 0.39 7.74 2.81
N ASP A 266 -0.78 7.98 2.23
CA ASP A 266 -0.95 8.63 0.93
C ASP A 266 -1.19 10.14 1.00
N SER A 267 -1.12 10.75 2.20
CA SER A 267 -1.33 12.20 2.35
C SER A 267 -0.47 13.04 1.40
N PHE A 268 0.71 12.55 1.01
CA PHE A 268 1.59 13.17 0.02
C PHE A 268 0.92 13.40 -1.35
N PHE A 269 0.04 12.51 -1.80
CA PHE A 269 -0.56 12.55 -3.13
C PHE A 269 -1.76 13.50 -3.23
N PHE A 270 -2.37 13.82 -2.09
CA PHE A 270 -3.57 14.63 -2.01
C PHE A 270 -3.32 16.01 -1.38
N HIS A 271 -2.28 16.15 -0.55
CA HIS A 271 -1.95 17.38 0.17
C HIS A 271 -0.44 17.63 0.08
N SER A 272 -0.01 18.30 -0.98
CA SER A 272 1.38 18.37 -1.45
C SER A 272 2.32 19.33 -0.70
N GLY A 273 2.04 19.69 0.55
CA GLY A 273 2.87 20.67 1.28
C GLY A 273 2.99 20.51 2.80
N ASP A 274 2.08 19.81 3.47
CA ASP A 274 2.11 19.72 4.93
C ASP A 274 3.24 18.81 5.44
N PRO A 275 3.92 19.15 6.56
CA PRO A 275 4.97 18.32 7.16
C PRO A 275 4.53 16.86 7.41
N CYS A 276 3.28 16.62 7.79
CA CYS A 276 2.71 15.27 7.96
C CYS A 276 2.68 14.42 6.68
N ALA A 277 2.75 15.05 5.50
CA ALA A 277 2.71 14.39 4.21
C ALA A 277 4.12 14.11 3.66
N ILE A 278 5.08 15.01 3.93
CA ILE A 278 6.40 14.98 3.27
C ILE A 278 7.54 14.44 4.16
N ASP A 279 7.42 14.55 5.48
CA ASP A 279 8.47 14.23 6.43
C ASP A 279 8.21 12.88 7.13
N SER A 280 9.16 11.96 7.03
CA SER A 280 9.09 10.66 7.70
C SER A 280 9.13 10.78 9.22
N SER A 281 9.93 11.68 9.78
CA SER A 281 10.07 11.87 11.23
C SER A 281 8.76 12.37 11.82
N VAL A 282 8.07 13.28 11.11
CA VAL A 282 6.73 13.75 11.50
C VAL A 282 5.73 12.60 11.45
N ARG A 283 5.72 11.80 10.37
CA ARG A 283 4.81 10.64 10.25
C ARG A 283 5.03 9.57 11.32
N HIS A 284 6.29 9.21 11.57
CA HIS A 284 6.63 8.27 12.65
C HIS A 284 6.24 8.87 14.00
N GLY A 285 6.54 10.15 14.25
CA GLY A 285 6.13 10.85 15.47
C GLY A 285 4.63 10.80 15.72
N ILE A 286 3.81 11.11 14.70
CA ILE A 286 2.35 11.01 14.77
C ILE A 286 1.93 9.57 15.10
N GLN A 287 2.49 8.57 14.40
CA GLN A 287 2.14 7.17 14.67
C GLN A 287 2.50 6.75 16.09
N SER A 288 3.71 7.08 16.57
CA SER A 288 4.15 6.74 17.90
C SER A 288 3.32 7.46 18.97
N MET A 289 2.86 8.69 18.72
CA MET A 289 1.93 9.43 19.59
C MET A 289 0.57 8.73 19.67
N LEU A 290 -0.05 8.41 18.54
CA LEU A 290 -1.36 7.74 18.48
C LEU A 290 -1.35 6.32 19.07
N MET A 291 -0.20 5.67 19.16
CA MET A 291 -0.05 4.36 19.80
C MET A 291 0.01 4.45 21.34
N LEU A 292 0.12 5.66 21.89
CA LEU A 292 0.15 5.94 23.33
C LEU A 292 -1.16 6.51 23.87
N ASP A 293 -1.98 7.10 23.00
CA ASP A 293 -3.36 7.51 23.29
C ASP A 293 -4.29 6.29 23.45
#